data_AF-A0A2E0HWA7-F1
#
_entry.id   AF-A0A2E0HWA7-F1
#
_cell.length_a   1.000
_cell.length_b   1.000
_cell.length_c   1.000
_cell.angle_alpha   90.00
_cell.angle_beta   90.00
_cell.angle_gamma   90.00
#
_symmetry.space_group_name_H-M   'P 1'
#
loop_
_entity.id
_entity.type
_entity.pdbx_description
1 polymer ?
#
loop_
_entity_poly.entity_id
_entity_poly.type
_entity_poly.pdbx_seq_one_letter_code
_entity_poly.pdbx_strand_id
1 'polypeptide(L)'
;MAGKFLSLKFNSILFLSIAFGQLQEEANLLINELGCGNCHAGVEESSLMANRAPDLSHAGSKYNTSYIYNYLQSPHSVRKNIGRSRMPNYNFSNKEAFALSIYLASKKSNISKNYTIERKTDLNASQLIINDYQCTSCHVINDKGKNNSISLNTTGARLKRSWIYETILYPQNHLLGTAMPMFFDDRDKSSLMVVSAMTNFIEKIGTSQLKQLDKDFKKAQSTFSEMSIEDGQKIFQSQNCTACHEMKNEISWFDKHNAPDLSGQKMRTKKSWLLSYLKNPKPIRPNGYFPGTGSRMPVFDHTDKEIDLLVERFGSGKQKTQLPNISEFQSNKIENLLTNHLSCLGCHQLNGEGGMVGPDLTNASDRLTDGYIKMAIEMPHMVMPESIMPKQNLDKKTTALLQSYLAAKRDPQKTQYLSLLNDDIYNVSSDYVANCASCHGLNGEGDGFNAKYLPVAPGNLSDAKTISSRSDDTLYETLYNGGKIMKKHHYMPAWGLKLSHQEIIEHVNVIRELCNCSPPQWSKNKK
;
A
#
# COMPACT_ATOMS: atom_id res chain seq x y z
N MET A 1 -3.27 -19.80 -59.60
CA MET A 1 -3.28 -20.01 -58.14
C MET A 1 -2.62 -18.85 -57.36
N ALA A 2 -2.96 -17.58 -57.65
CA ALA A 2 -2.37 -16.42 -56.95
C ALA A 2 -3.36 -15.61 -56.09
N GLY A 3 -4.68 -15.80 -56.30
CA GLY A 3 -5.72 -15.02 -55.60
C GLY A 3 -6.17 -15.55 -54.23
N LYS A 4 -5.83 -16.80 -53.86
CA LYS A 4 -6.21 -17.38 -52.55
C LYS A 4 -5.20 -17.11 -51.43
N PHE A 5 -3.96 -16.71 -51.75
CA PHE A 5 -2.92 -16.47 -50.73
C PHE A 5 -2.96 -15.06 -50.13
N LEU A 6 -3.57 -14.07 -50.80
CA LEU A 6 -3.69 -12.70 -50.27
C LEU A 6 -4.87 -12.54 -49.28
N SER A 7 -6.00 -13.21 -49.49
CA SER A 7 -7.17 -13.07 -48.60
C SER A 7 -6.96 -13.72 -47.23
N LEU A 8 -6.19 -14.81 -47.17
CA LEU A 8 -5.80 -15.46 -45.92
C LEU A 8 -4.90 -14.57 -45.06
N LYS A 9 -3.91 -13.88 -45.64
CA LYS A 9 -3.04 -12.95 -44.89
C LYS A 9 -3.80 -11.72 -44.39
N PHE A 10 -4.71 -11.16 -45.18
CA PHE A 10 -5.50 -9.99 -44.78
C PHE A 10 -6.49 -10.32 -43.65
N ASN A 11 -7.17 -11.47 -43.73
CA ASN A 11 -8.04 -11.93 -42.65
C ASN A 11 -7.23 -12.25 -41.39
N SER A 12 -6.09 -12.94 -41.49
CA SER A 12 -5.26 -13.23 -40.32
C SER A 12 -4.77 -11.96 -39.61
N ILE A 13 -4.34 -10.93 -40.36
CA ILE A 13 -3.88 -9.65 -39.76
C ILE A 13 -5.04 -8.90 -39.09
N LEU A 14 -6.24 -8.89 -39.70
CA LEU A 14 -7.43 -8.25 -39.13
C LEU A 14 -7.89 -8.99 -37.85
N PHE A 15 -7.96 -10.32 -37.87
CA PHE A 15 -8.29 -11.14 -36.70
C PHE A 15 -7.27 -10.97 -35.55
N LEU A 16 -5.98 -10.88 -35.86
CA LEU A 16 -4.92 -10.61 -34.87
C LEU A 16 -5.08 -9.22 -34.22
N SER A 17 -5.46 -8.20 -35.00
CA SER A 17 -5.67 -6.84 -34.48
C SER A 17 -6.91 -6.74 -33.57
N ILE A 18 -8.00 -7.45 -33.90
CA ILE A 18 -9.24 -7.47 -33.10
C ILE A 18 -9.01 -8.24 -31.79
N ALA A 19 -8.33 -9.39 -31.85
CA ALA A 19 -8.01 -10.18 -30.66
C ALA A 19 -7.08 -9.43 -29.69
N PHE A 20 -6.09 -8.70 -30.21
CA PHE A 20 -5.21 -7.87 -29.39
C PHE A 20 -5.96 -6.69 -28.76
N GLY A 21 -6.88 -6.05 -29.49
CA GLY A 21 -7.76 -5.02 -28.94
C GLY A 21 -8.63 -5.54 -27.78
N GLN A 22 -9.22 -6.72 -27.95
CA GLN A 22 -10.08 -7.34 -26.94
C GLN A 22 -9.30 -7.71 -25.65
N LEU A 23 -8.07 -8.22 -25.77
CA LEU A 23 -7.21 -8.52 -24.62
C LEU A 23 -6.82 -7.25 -23.85
N GLN A 24 -6.51 -6.18 -24.56
CA GLN A 24 -6.16 -4.89 -23.97
C GLN A 24 -7.36 -4.27 -23.23
N GLU A 25 -8.57 -4.39 -23.78
CA GLU A 25 -9.80 -3.98 -23.09
C GLU A 25 -10.06 -4.83 -21.84
N GLU A 26 -9.89 -6.15 -21.92
CA GLU A 26 -10.09 -7.04 -20.76
C GLU A 26 -9.09 -6.75 -19.63
N ALA A 27 -7.83 -6.48 -19.97
CA ALA A 27 -6.80 -6.09 -19.00
C ALA A 27 -7.12 -4.74 -18.35
N ASN A 28 -7.57 -3.75 -19.14
CA ASN A 28 -7.98 -2.44 -18.61
C ASN A 28 -9.21 -2.55 -17.70
N LEU A 29 -10.19 -3.39 -18.07
CA LEU A 29 -11.32 -3.69 -17.21
C LEU A 29 -10.87 -4.33 -15.89
N LEU A 30 -9.99 -5.33 -15.94
CA LEU A 30 -9.42 -5.94 -14.74
C LEU A 30 -8.72 -4.91 -13.84
N ILE A 31 -7.90 -4.03 -14.41
CA ILE A 31 -7.20 -2.95 -13.69
C ILE A 31 -8.19 -2.00 -12.99
N ASN A 32 -9.26 -1.60 -13.70
CA ASN A 32 -10.31 -0.75 -13.15
C ASN A 32 -11.09 -1.46 -12.04
N GLU A 33 -11.45 -2.73 -12.23
CA GLU A 33 -12.20 -3.52 -11.23
C GLU A 33 -11.38 -3.85 -9.98
N LEU A 34 -10.06 -3.91 -10.08
CA LEU A 34 -9.16 -4.12 -8.94
C LEU A 34 -8.67 -2.81 -8.30
N GLY A 35 -8.98 -1.66 -8.89
CA GLY A 35 -8.59 -0.36 -8.35
C GLY A 35 -7.08 -0.07 -8.42
N CYS A 36 -6.34 -0.68 -9.36
CA CYS A 36 -4.88 -0.53 -9.36
C CYS A 36 -4.44 0.93 -9.53
N GLY A 37 -5.19 1.72 -10.31
CA GLY A 37 -4.90 3.13 -10.53
C GLY A 37 -5.18 4.05 -9.34
N ASN A 38 -5.86 3.56 -8.30
CA ASN A 38 -6.07 4.34 -7.07
C ASN A 38 -4.78 4.39 -6.22
N CYS A 39 -3.80 3.53 -6.52
CA CYS A 39 -2.50 3.48 -5.84
C CYS A 39 -1.33 3.73 -6.79
N HIS A 40 -1.44 3.32 -8.07
CA HIS A 40 -0.38 3.42 -9.07
C HIS A 40 -0.64 4.56 -10.05
N ALA A 41 0.32 5.47 -10.18
CA ALA A 41 0.33 6.43 -11.28
C ALA A 41 0.54 5.73 -12.66
N GLY A 42 0.20 6.42 -13.74
CA GLY A 42 0.40 5.92 -15.11
C GLY A 42 -0.68 4.94 -15.62
N VAL A 43 -1.73 4.75 -14.84
CA VAL A 43 -2.96 4.03 -15.19
C VAL A 43 -4.15 4.86 -14.71
N GLU A 44 -5.32 4.66 -15.33
CA GLU A 44 -6.52 5.41 -14.93
C GLU A 44 -7.03 4.98 -13.55
N GLU A 45 -7.44 5.97 -12.75
CA GLU A 45 -8.14 5.74 -11.48
C GLU A 45 -9.45 5.01 -11.72
N SER A 46 -9.84 4.18 -10.75
CA SER A 46 -11.05 3.38 -10.86
C SER A 46 -12.30 4.21 -10.69
N SER A 47 -13.17 4.16 -11.70
CA SER A 47 -14.52 4.72 -11.63
C SER A 47 -15.52 3.84 -10.87
N LEU A 48 -15.09 2.64 -10.44
CA LEU A 48 -15.96 1.61 -9.86
C LEU A 48 -15.77 1.46 -8.35
N MET A 49 -14.57 1.73 -7.82
CA MET A 49 -14.24 1.42 -6.42
C MET A 49 -15.11 2.14 -5.41
N ALA A 50 -15.43 3.42 -5.63
CA ALA A 50 -16.30 4.19 -4.74
C ALA A 50 -17.66 3.53 -4.49
N ASN A 51 -18.20 2.79 -5.47
CA ASN A 51 -19.49 2.10 -5.37
C ASN A 51 -19.36 0.60 -5.00
N ARG A 52 -18.14 0.03 -5.09
CA ARG A 52 -17.87 -1.39 -4.86
C ARG A 52 -17.15 -1.68 -3.55
N ALA A 53 -16.49 -0.71 -2.94
CA ALA A 53 -16.03 -0.79 -1.56
C ALA A 53 -17.14 -0.31 -0.61
N PRO A 54 -17.24 -0.86 0.62
CA PRO A 54 -18.16 -0.31 1.62
C PRO A 54 -17.66 1.04 2.16
N ASP A 55 -18.58 1.97 2.37
CA ASP A 55 -18.37 3.16 3.23
C ASP A 55 -18.06 2.71 4.67
N LEU A 56 -16.95 3.23 5.22
CA LEU A 56 -16.42 2.93 6.54
C LEU A 56 -16.65 4.05 7.56
N SER A 57 -17.27 5.17 7.16
CA SER A 57 -17.59 6.32 8.03
C SER A 57 -18.37 5.94 9.29
N HIS A 58 -19.13 4.84 9.21
CA HIS A 58 -19.93 4.30 10.32
C HIS A 58 -19.63 2.83 10.59
N ALA A 59 -18.41 2.38 10.29
CA ALA A 59 -18.00 0.98 10.44
C ALA A 59 -18.28 0.42 11.85
N GLY A 60 -18.08 1.24 12.89
CA GLY A 60 -18.32 0.88 14.28
C GLY A 60 -19.79 0.73 14.65
N SER A 61 -20.73 1.33 13.91
CA SER A 61 -22.17 1.07 14.07
C SER A 61 -22.65 -0.12 13.24
N LYS A 62 -21.94 -0.44 12.16
CA LYS A 62 -22.34 -1.45 11.18
C LYS A 62 -21.82 -2.85 11.47
N TYR A 63 -20.53 -2.99 11.73
CA TYR A 63 -19.86 -4.28 11.79
C TYR A 63 -19.60 -4.72 13.23
N ASN A 64 -19.61 -6.03 13.47
CA ASN A 64 -19.02 -6.59 14.69
C ASN A 64 -17.50 -6.43 14.62
N THR A 65 -16.89 -5.84 15.63
CA THR A 65 -15.44 -5.54 15.64
C THR A 65 -14.60 -6.81 15.51
N SER A 66 -15.03 -7.90 16.14
CA SER A 66 -14.39 -9.22 16.05
C SER A 66 -14.38 -9.80 14.64
N TYR A 67 -15.44 -9.53 13.85
CA TYR A 67 -15.45 -9.88 12.43
C TYR A 67 -14.46 -9.04 11.63
N ILE A 68 -14.39 -7.72 11.85
CA ILE A 68 -13.44 -6.86 11.14
C ILE A 68 -11.99 -7.28 11.42
N TYR A 69 -11.68 -7.59 12.68
CA TYR A 69 -10.37 -8.10 13.07
C TYR A 69 -9.99 -9.37 12.29
N ASN A 70 -10.89 -10.35 12.23
CA ASN A 70 -10.64 -11.57 11.47
C ASN A 70 -10.57 -11.31 9.96
N TYR A 71 -11.44 -10.46 9.43
CA TYR A 71 -11.49 -10.13 8.01
C TYR A 71 -10.21 -9.42 7.53
N LEU A 72 -9.62 -8.53 8.34
CA LEU A 72 -8.37 -7.84 8.00
C LEU A 72 -7.15 -8.78 7.96
N GLN A 73 -7.19 -9.90 8.67
CA GLN A 73 -6.14 -10.93 8.64
C GLN A 73 -6.23 -11.81 7.38
N SER A 74 -7.45 -12.05 6.89
CA SER A 74 -7.71 -12.88 5.72
C SER A 74 -8.96 -12.39 4.96
N PRO A 75 -8.81 -11.32 4.15
CA PRO A 75 -9.90 -10.78 3.38
C PRO A 75 -10.43 -11.81 2.37
N HIS A 76 -11.74 -11.81 2.15
CA HIS A 76 -12.39 -12.72 1.21
C HIS A 76 -13.60 -12.05 0.56
N SER A 77 -14.03 -12.57 -0.59
CA SER A 77 -15.17 -12.00 -1.30
C SER A 77 -16.47 -12.15 -0.49
N VAL A 78 -17.08 -11.02 -0.15
CA VAL A 78 -18.39 -10.94 0.51
C VAL A 78 -19.53 -10.77 -0.50
N ARG A 79 -19.23 -10.19 -1.66
CA ARG A 79 -20.15 -9.98 -2.79
C ARG A 79 -19.54 -10.56 -4.06
N LYS A 80 -20.27 -11.44 -4.74
CA LYS A 80 -19.83 -12.03 -6.03
C LYS A 80 -20.40 -11.33 -7.25
N ASN A 81 -21.30 -10.37 -7.05
CA ASN A 81 -22.01 -9.65 -8.11
C ASN A 81 -21.36 -8.30 -8.49
N ILE A 82 -20.14 -8.01 -8.01
CA ILE A 82 -19.41 -6.76 -8.24
C ILE A 82 -18.20 -6.96 -9.16
N GLY A 83 -18.32 -7.87 -10.13
CA GLY A 83 -17.23 -8.23 -11.04
C GLY A 83 -16.05 -8.86 -10.30
N ARG A 84 -14.82 -8.51 -10.72
CA ARG A 84 -13.58 -9.02 -10.15
C ARG A 84 -13.12 -8.26 -8.90
N SER A 85 -13.85 -7.22 -8.49
CA SER A 85 -13.51 -6.38 -7.34
C SER A 85 -13.49 -7.14 -6.03
N ARG A 86 -12.46 -6.90 -5.21
CA ARG A 86 -12.24 -7.58 -3.94
C ARG A 86 -11.28 -6.77 -3.06
N MET A 87 -11.44 -6.89 -1.75
CA MET A 87 -10.47 -6.34 -0.79
C MET A 87 -9.19 -7.16 -0.87
N PRO A 88 -8.02 -6.55 -1.15
CA PRO A 88 -6.77 -7.29 -1.17
C PRO A 88 -6.22 -7.51 0.24
N ASN A 89 -5.31 -8.46 0.39
CA ASN A 89 -4.66 -8.78 1.65
C ASN A 89 -3.37 -7.97 1.82
N TYR A 90 -3.34 -7.08 2.81
CA TYR A 90 -2.16 -6.27 3.16
C TYR A 90 -1.15 -7.02 4.06
N ASN A 91 -1.43 -8.28 4.37
CA ASN A 91 -0.67 -9.14 5.27
C ASN A 91 -0.43 -8.48 6.63
N PHE A 92 -1.48 -7.90 7.20
CA PHE A 92 -1.40 -7.31 8.53
C PHE A 92 -1.06 -8.37 9.58
N SER A 93 -0.14 -8.05 10.49
CA SER A 93 0.06 -8.85 11.68
C SER A 93 -1.19 -8.82 12.57
N ASN A 94 -1.30 -9.75 13.52
CA ASN A 94 -2.40 -9.75 14.50
C ASN A 94 -2.47 -8.40 15.27
N LYS A 95 -1.33 -7.79 15.55
CA LYS A 95 -1.26 -6.50 16.26
C LYS A 95 -1.74 -5.35 15.37
N GLU A 96 -1.31 -5.31 14.11
CA GLU A 96 -1.76 -4.31 13.11
C GLU A 96 -3.26 -4.42 12.81
N ALA A 97 -3.76 -5.64 12.59
CA ALA A 97 -5.18 -5.88 12.34
C ALA A 97 -6.04 -5.50 13.55
N PHE A 98 -5.54 -5.74 14.78
CA PHE A 98 -6.22 -5.34 16.01
C PHE A 98 -6.31 -3.81 16.14
N ALA A 99 -5.19 -3.09 15.98
CA ALA A 99 -5.15 -1.63 16.00
C ALA A 99 -6.10 -1.01 14.96
N LEU A 100 -6.08 -1.50 13.72
CA LEU A 100 -6.99 -1.04 12.69
C LEU A 100 -8.47 -1.33 13.01
N SER A 101 -8.76 -2.46 13.66
CA SER A 101 -10.12 -2.84 14.06
C SER A 101 -10.70 -1.95 15.15
N ILE A 102 -9.90 -1.55 16.15
CA ILE A 102 -10.36 -0.63 17.21
C ILE A 102 -10.61 0.77 16.65
N TYR A 103 -9.78 1.22 15.70
CA TYR A 103 -10.01 2.47 14.99
C TYR A 103 -11.32 2.44 14.21
N LEU A 104 -11.58 1.41 13.41
CA LEU A 104 -12.85 1.27 12.68
C LEU A 104 -14.06 1.14 13.63
N ALA A 105 -13.89 0.47 14.78
CA ALA A 105 -14.93 0.36 15.80
C ALA A 105 -15.29 1.70 16.47
N SER A 106 -14.36 2.67 16.48
CA SER A 106 -14.61 4.02 17.00
C SER A 106 -15.57 4.83 16.11
N LYS A 107 -15.70 4.46 14.83
CA LYS A 107 -16.47 5.17 13.81
C LYS A 107 -17.96 4.86 13.91
N LYS A 108 -18.63 5.48 14.89
CA LYS A 108 -20.05 5.29 15.17
C LYS A 108 -20.89 6.36 14.46
N SER A 109 -22.09 5.97 14.04
CA SER A 109 -23.14 6.90 13.60
C SER A 109 -23.82 7.53 14.82
N ASN A 110 -24.09 8.84 14.75
CA ASN A 110 -24.95 9.55 15.71
C ASN A 110 -26.45 9.33 15.44
N ILE A 111 -26.79 8.72 14.31
CA ILE A 111 -28.14 8.41 13.86
C ILE A 111 -28.40 6.94 14.17
N SER A 112 -28.76 6.63 15.41
CA SER A 112 -29.36 5.34 15.77
C SER A 112 -30.76 5.62 16.25
N LYS A 113 -31.77 5.27 15.46
CA LYS A 113 -33.15 5.26 15.97
C LYS A 113 -33.24 4.07 16.92
N ASN A 114 -33.71 4.31 18.15
CA ASN A 114 -33.91 3.23 19.11
C ASN A 114 -35.17 2.44 18.73
N TYR A 115 -35.00 1.43 17.89
CA TYR A 115 -36.06 0.47 17.58
C TYR A 115 -36.15 -0.60 18.68
N THR A 116 -37.36 -0.84 19.20
CA THR A 116 -37.62 -2.00 20.07
C THR A 116 -37.68 -3.25 19.19
N ILE A 117 -36.60 -4.04 19.20
CA ILE A 117 -36.54 -5.29 18.43
C ILE A 117 -37.07 -6.44 19.30
N GLU A 118 -38.26 -6.94 18.96
CA GLU A 118 -38.88 -8.04 19.68
C GLU A 118 -38.02 -9.30 19.62
N ARG A 119 -37.70 -9.88 20.78
CA ARG A 119 -36.82 -11.06 20.90
C ARG A 119 -37.56 -12.38 20.74
N LYS A 120 -38.86 -12.39 21.04
CA LYS A 120 -39.74 -13.55 20.92
C LYS A 120 -40.83 -13.22 19.92
N THR A 121 -40.90 -14.02 18.87
CA THR A 121 -41.92 -13.92 17.84
C THR A 121 -42.39 -15.33 17.52
N ASP A 122 -43.69 -15.56 17.43
CA ASP A 122 -44.26 -16.85 17.01
C ASP A 122 -44.23 -17.05 15.48
N LEU A 123 -43.66 -16.07 14.76
CA LEU A 123 -43.55 -16.07 13.31
C LEU A 123 -42.45 -17.03 12.82
N ASN A 124 -42.75 -17.78 11.75
CA ASN A 124 -41.77 -18.61 11.07
C ASN A 124 -40.89 -17.76 10.15
N ALA A 125 -39.81 -17.19 10.70
CA ALA A 125 -38.88 -16.33 9.96
C ALA A 125 -38.27 -16.99 8.71
N SER A 126 -38.05 -18.31 8.73
CA SER A 126 -37.53 -19.05 7.58
C SER A 126 -38.53 -19.06 6.42
N GLN A 127 -39.80 -19.31 6.72
CA GLN A 127 -40.90 -19.21 5.74
C GLN A 127 -41.00 -17.79 5.17
N LEU A 128 -40.99 -16.78 6.05
CA LEU A 128 -41.05 -15.38 5.65
C LEU A 128 -39.93 -15.01 4.68
N ILE A 129 -38.68 -15.37 4.98
CA ILE A 129 -37.51 -15.03 4.16
C ILE A 129 -37.50 -15.79 2.83
N ILE A 130 -37.82 -17.08 2.84
CA ILE A 130 -37.63 -17.95 1.67
C ILE A 130 -38.80 -17.86 0.70
N ASN A 131 -40.04 -17.87 1.22
CA ASN A 131 -41.23 -18.08 0.41
C ASN A 131 -42.10 -16.82 0.32
N ASP A 132 -42.33 -16.13 1.43
CA ASP A 132 -43.32 -15.04 1.45
C ASP A 132 -42.74 -13.74 0.88
N TYR A 133 -41.53 -13.35 1.32
CA TYR A 133 -40.81 -12.16 0.81
C TYR A 133 -39.73 -12.50 -0.22
N GLN A 134 -39.47 -13.79 -0.46
CA GLN A 134 -38.59 -14.30 -1.53
C GLN A 134 -37.20 -13.66 -1.57
N CYS A 135 -36.62 -13.38 -0.38
CA CYS A 135 -35.28 -12.80 -0.24
C CYS A 135 -34.20 -13.66 -0.93
N THR A 136 -34.47 -14.96 -1.06
CA THR A 136 -33.64 -15.96 -1.74
C THR A 136 -33.48 -15.73 -3.25
N SER A 137 -34.28 -14.85 -3.86
CA SER A 137 -34.09 -14.41 -5.24
C SER A 137 -32.74 -13.72 -5.44
N CYS A 138 -32.18 -13.12 -4.38
CA CYS A 138 -30.91 -12.41 -4.40
C CYS A 138 -29.90 -12.87 -3.35
N HIS A 139 -30.37 -13.37 -2.21
CA HIS A 139 -29.53 -13.76 -1.08
C HIS A 139 -29.44 -15.28 -0.93
N VAL A 140 -28.30 -15.77 -0.45
CA VAL A 140 -28.16 -17.17 -0.03
C VAL A 140 -28.44 -17.30 1.47
N ILE A 141 -29.28 -18.27 1.85
CA ILE A 141 -29.52 -18.64 3.25
C ILE A 141 -29.81 -20.14 3.37
N ASN A 142 -29.17 -20.83 4.33
CA ASN A 142 -29.25 -22.29 4.50
C ASN A 142 -29.14 -23.07 3.17
N ASP A 143 -28.12 -22.70 2.37
CA ASP A 143 -27.81 -23.26 1.04
C ASP A 143 -28.93 -23.15 -0.01
N LYS A 144 -29.91 -22.27 0.23
CA LYS A 144 -30.96 -21.91 -0.74
C LYS A 144 -30.77 -20.49 -1.25
N GLY A 145 -31.20 -20.26 -2.50
CA GLY A 145 -31.21 -18.95 -3.13
C GLY A 145 -30.07 -18.71 -4.11
N LYS A 146 -29.97 -17.47 -4.62
CA LYS A 146 -28.97 -17.04 -5.60
C LYS A 146 -27.91 -16.16 -4.93
N ASN A 147 -26.71 -16.13 -5.50
CA ASN A 147 -25.60 -15.32 -5.02
C ASN A 147 -25.49 -13.98 -5.78
N ASN A 148 -26.60 -13.27 -5.87
CA ASN A 148 -26.66 -11.95 -6.51
C ASN A 148 -26.45 -10.80 -5.51
N SER A 149 -26.22 -11.13 -4.24
CA SER A 149 -25.98 -10.20 -3.14
C SER A 149 -25.17 -10.92 -2.04
N ILE A 150 -25.20 -10.41 -0.81
CA ILE A 150 -24.52 -11.03 0.34
C ILE A 150 -25.19 -12.34 0.78
N SER A 151 -24.40 -13.28 1.30
CA SER A 151 -24.92 -14.44 2.02
C SER A 151 -25.46 -14.02 3.39
N LEU A 152 -26.68 -14.44 3.73
CA LEU A 152 -27.28 -14.20 5.04
C LEU A 152 -26.75 -15.15 6.12
N ASN A 153 -26.13 -16.28 5.73
CA ASN A 153 -25.56 -17.25 6.67
C ASN A 153 -24.47 -16.63 7.55
N THR A 154 -23.69 -15.69 7.00
CA THR A 154 -22.61 -15.00 7.72
C THR A 154 -23.02 -13.65 8.30
N THR A 155 -24.24 -13.18 7.99
CA THR A 155 -24.66 -11.80 8.30
C THR A 155 -24.74 -11.54 9.79
N GLY A 156 -25.26 -12.49 10.59
CA GLY A 156 -25.30 -12.36 12.05
C GLY A 156 -23.93 -12.28 12.71
N ALA A 157 -22.88 -12.85 12.10
CA ALA A 157 -21.51 -12.72 12.58
C ALA A 157 -20.84 -11.43 12.10
N ARG A 158 -21.18 -10.96 10.91
CA ARG A 158 -20.56 -9.79 10.28
C ARG A 158 -21.14 -8.46 10.75
N LEU A 159 -22.47 -8.35 10.82
CA LEU A 159 -23.17 -7.09 11.06
C LEU A 159 -23.76 -7.06 12.47
N LYS A 160 -23.82 -5.86 13.04
CA LYS A 160 -24.53 -5.63 14.30
C LYS A 160 -26.03 -5.83 14.12
N ARG A 161 -26.68 -6.33 15.16
CA ARG A 161 -28.12 -6.64 15.16
C ARG A 161 -28.99 -5.44 14.75
N SER A 162 -28.72 -4.25 15.29
CA SER A 162 -29.45 -3.03 14.92
C SER A 162 -29.30 -2.71 13.43
N TRP A 163 -28.08 -2.84 12.89
CA TRP A 163 -27.83 -2.63 11.46
C TRP A 163 -28.59 -3.62 10.58
N ILE A 164 -28.67 -4.89 10.97
CA ILE A 164 -29.48 -5.91 10.26
C ILE A 164 -30.94 -5.50 10.24
N TYR A 165 -31.48 -5.13 11.40
CA TYR A 165 -32.87 -4.69 11.56
C TYR A 165 -33.19 -3.49 10.66
N GLU A 166 -32.39 -2.43 10.77
CA GLU A 166 -32.60 -1.20 10.01
C GLU A 166 -32.39 -1.41 8.51
N THR A 167 -31.49 -2.29 8.09
CA THR A 167 -31.31 -2.61 6.66
C THR A 167 -32.51 -3.36 6.08
N ILE A 168 -33.15 -4.24 6.86
CA ILE A 168 -34.37 -4.94 6.41
C ILE A 168 -35.55 -3.96 6.34
N LEU A 169 -35.68 -3.08 7.34
CA LEU A 169 -36.77 -2.10 7.42
C LEU A 169 -36.61 -0.98 6.36
N TYR A 170 -35.39 -0.43 6.23
CA TYR A 170 -35.05 0.71 5.36
C TYR A 170 -33.71 0.51 4.63
N PRO A 171 -33.67 -0.35 3.60
CA PRO A 171 -32.43 -0.65 2.90
C PRO A 171 -31.79 0.58 2.25
N GLN A 172 -32.59 1.53 1.77
CA GLN A 172 -32.12 2.73 1.07
C GLN A 172 -31.36 3.72 1.98
N ASN A 173 -31.61 3.71 3.30
CA ASN A 173 -30.89 4.57 4.25
C ASN A 173 -29.45 4.11 4.51
N HIS A 174 -29.18 2.81 4.30
CA HIS A 174 -27.89 2.20 4.60
C HIS A 174 -27.11 1.81 3.34
N LEU A 175 -27.79 1.71 2.20
CA LEU A 175 -27.24 1.25 0.94
C LEU A 175 -27.80 2.15 -0.18
N LEU A 176 -27.14 3.28 -0.43
CA LEU A 176 -27.52 4.19 -1.51
C LEU A 176 -27.54 3.45 -2.86
N GLY A 177 -28.64 3.57 -3.61
CA GLY A 177 -28.80 2.93 -4.92
C GLY A 177 -28.97 1.41 -4.86
N THR A 178 -29.32 0.84 -3.71
CA THR A 178 -29.54 -0.61 -3.60
C THR A 178 -30.77 -1.08 -4.37
N ALA A 179 -30.63 -2.23 -5.03
CA ALA A 179 -31.74 -2.96 -5.66
C ALA A 179 -32.63 -3.70 -4.63
N MET A 180 -32.26 -3.69 -3.34
CA MET A 180 -33.06 -4.31 -2.29
C MET A 180 -34.39 -3.56 -2.11
N PRO A 181 -35.55 -4.21 -2.31
CA PRO A 181 -36.85 -3.57 -2.22
C PRO A 181 -37.21 -3.19 -0.78
N MET A 182 -38.04 -2.16 -0.64
CA MET A 182 -38.62 -1.75 0.64
C MET A 182 -39.96 -2.47 0.83
N PHE A 183 -40.00 -3.44 1.74
CA PHE A 183 -41.20 -4.26 1.98
C PHE A 183 -42.06 -3.78 3.16
N PHE A 184 -41.51 -2.96 4.05
CA PHE A 184 -42.03 -2.74 5.40
C PHE A 184 -42.23 -1.25 5.71
N ASP A 185 -43.27 -0.94 6.49
CA ASP A 185 -43.57 0.41 7.00
C ASP A 185 -43.22 0.49 8.50
N ASP A 186 -42.45 1.49 8.94
CA ASP A 186 -42.07 1.65 10.34
C ASP A 186 -43.19 2.12 11.27
N ARG A 187 -44.34 2.48 10.70
CA ARG A 187 -45.57 2.81 11.44
C ARG A 187 -46.47 1.60 11.64
N ASP A 188 -46.24 0.50 10.92
CA ASP A 188 -47.03 -0.72 11.03
C ASP A 188 -46.39 -1.71 12.02
N LYS A 189 -47.11 -2.01 13.10
CA LYS A 189 -46.66 -2.96 14.13
C LYS A 189 -46.41 -4.36 13.55
N SER A 190 -47.20 -4.79 12.56
CA SER A 190 -47.04 -6.13 11.96
C SER A 190 -45.72 -6.21 11.19
N SER A 191 -45.42 -5.19 10.39
CA SER A 191 -44.13 -5.02 9.72
C SER A 191 -42.97 -5.08 10.72
N LEU A 192 -43.04 -4.32 11.82
CA LEU A 192 -41.98 -4.34 12.85
C LEU A 192 -41.79 -5.72 13.51
N MET A 193 -42.87 -6.49 13.71
CA MET A 193 -42.80 -7.87 14.21
C MET A 193 -42.15 -8.81 13.19
N VAL A 194 -42.50 -8.71 11.91
CA VAL A 194 -41.90 -9.51 10.83
C VAL A 194 -40.40 -9.21 10.71
N VAL A 195 -40.01 -7.93 10.68
CA VAL A 195 -38.60 -7.52 10.63
C VAL A 195 -37.84 -8.02 11.86
N SER A 196 -38.45 -7.96 13.05
CA SER A 196 -37.87 -8.52 14.27
C SER A 196 -37.63 -10.03 14.16
N ALA A 197 -38.62 -10.78 13.65
CA ALA A 197 -38.50 -12.23 13.44
C ALA A 197 -37.37 -12.57 12.46
N MET A 198 -37.29 -11.88 11.32
CA MET A 198 -36.22 -12.06 10.34
C MET A 198 -34.84 -11.74 10.93
N THR A 199 -34.74 -10.63 11.69
CA THR A 199 -33.50 -10.21 12.36
C THR A 199 -33.04 -11.25 13.38
N ASN A 200 -33.96 -11.76 14.22
CA ASN A 200 -33.68 -12.83 15.18
C ASN A 200 -33.12 -14.07 14.50
N PHE A 201 -33.70 -14.47 13.38
CA PHE A 201 -33.27 -15.65 12.64
C PHE A 201 -31.87 -15.48 12.04
N ILE A 202 -31.61 -14.35 11.38
CA ILE A 202 -30.29 -14.06 10.78
C ILE A 202 -29.20 -13.94 11.84
N GLU A 203 -29.48 -13.29 12.98
CA GLU A 203 -28.56 -13.25 14.13
C GLU A 203 -28.27 -14.66 14.66
N LYS A 204 -29.31 -15.48 14.83
CA LYS A 204 -29.20 -16.85 15.36
C LYS A 204 -28.30 -17.72 14.49
N ILE A 205 -28.42 -17.66 13.16
CA ILE A 205 -27.58 -18.43 12.23
C ILE A 205 -26.09 -18.06 12.41
N GLY A 206 -25.78 -16.77 12.51
CA GLY A 206 -24.40 -16.28 12.68
C GLY A 206 -23.83 -16.40 14.10
N THR A 207 -24.64 -16.75 15.10
CA THR A 207 -24.26 -16.68 16.52
C THR A 207 -23.06 -17.56 16.87
N SER A 208 -23.01 -18.78 16.33
CA SER A 208 -21.90 -19.70 16.63
C SER A 208 -20.57 -19.16 16.11
N GLN A 209 -20.57 -18.63 14.88
CA GLN A 209 -19.40 -18.01 14.28
C GLN A 209 -18.99 -16.75 15.06
N LEU A 210 -19.93 -15.87 15.40
CA LEU A 210 -19.64 -14.66 16.16
C LEU A 210 -18.99 -14.97 17.52
N LYS A 211 -19.50 -15.96 18.25
CA LYS A 211 -18.91 -16.37 19.54
C LYS A 211 -17.45 -16.78 19.42
N GLN A 212 -17.09 -17.48 18.34
CA GLN A 212 -15.70 -17.86 18.09
C GLN A 212 -14.85 -16.62 17.76
N LEU A 213 -15.33 -15.75 16.87
CA LEU A 213 -14.64 -14.50 16.53
C LEU A 213 -14.44 -13.60 17.76
N ASP A 214 -15.43 -13.50 18.64
CA ASP A 214 -15.36 -12.72 19.87
C ASP A 214 -14.32 -13.28 20.85
N LYS A 215 -14.16 -14.60 20.91
CA LYS A 215 -13.12 -15.24 21.72
C LYS A 215 -11.72 -14.85 21.21
N ASP A 216 -11.52 -14.91 19.91
CA ASP A 216 -10.23 -14.58 19.28
C ASP A 216 -9.91 -13.09 19.41
N PHE A 217 -10.92 -12.23 19.25
CA PHE A 217 -10.78 -10.79 19.46
C PHE A 217 -10.48 -10.43 20.92
N LYS A 218 -11.15 -11.06 21.91
CA LYS A 218 -10.85 -10.85 23.34
C LYS A 218 -9.43 -11.26 23.68
N LYS A 219 -8.93 -12.36 23.10
CA LYS A 219 -7.52 -12.76 23.26
C LYS A 219 -6.59 -11.68 22.71
N ALA A 220 -6.85 -11.18 21.50
CA ALA A 220 -6.07 -10.08 20.92
C ALA A 220 -6.11 -8.81 21.80
N GLN A 221 -7.29 -8.43 22.30
CA GLN A 221 -7.48 -7.29 23.18
C GLN A 221 -6.67 -7.40 24.48
N SER A 222 -6.61 -8.59 25.08
CA SER A 222 -5.76 -8.83 26.26
C SER A 222 -4.26 -8.84 25.95
N THR A 223 -3.88 -9.20 24.72
CA THR A 223 -2.47 -9.32 24.31
C THR A 223 -1.90 -7.97 23.87
N PHE A 224 -2.73 -7.12 23.26
CA PHE A 224 -2.36 -5.84 22.64
C PHE A 224 -3.09 -4.68 23.31
N SER A 225 -3.21 -4.71 24.63
CA SER A 225 -3.98 -3.72 25.42
C SER A 225 -3.40 -2.31 25.36
N GLU A 226 -2.15 -2.17 24.93
CA GLU A 226 -1.44 -0.91 24.74
C GLU A 226 -1.82 -0.17 23.44
N MET A 227 -2.54 -0.82 22.52
CA MET A 227 -2.91 -0.23 21.23
C MET A 227 -4.01 0.83 21.36
N SER A 228 -3.84 1.92 20.62
CA SER A 228 -4.71 3.08 20.61
C SER A 228 -5.52 3.21 19.32
N ILE A 229 -6.52 4.10 19.32
CA ILE A 229 -7.30 4.43 18.11
C ILE A 229 -6.42 5.12 17.08
N GLU A 230 -5.47 5.92 17.54
CA GLU A 230 -4.49 6.67 16.75
C GLU A 230 -3.56 5.72 15.99
N ASP A 231 -3.13 4.61 16.61
CA ASP A 231 -2.33 3.58 15.94
C ASP A 231 -3.07 2.97 14.74
N GLY A 232 -4.36 2.66 14.94
CA GLY A 232 -5.22 2.16 13.86
C GLY A 232 -5.47 3.21 12.77
N GLN A 233 -5.60 4.48 13.14
CA GLN A 233 -5.76 5.58 12.18
C GLN A 233 -4.51 5.73 11.30
N LYS A 234 -3.31 5.69 11.89
CA LYS A 234 -2.05 5.75 11.15
C LYS A 234 -1.93 4.58 10.16
N ILE A 235 -2.34 3.37 10.55
CA ILE A 235 -2.38 2.23 9.62
C ILE A 235 -3.38 2.51 8.47
N PHE A 236 -4.58 3.00 8.78
CA PHE A 236 -5.59 3.30 7.77
C PHE A 236 -5.09 4.33 6.74
N GLN A 237 -4.42 5.38 7.20
CA GLN A 237 -3.87 6.43 6.35
C GLN A 237 -2.64 5.95 5.55
N SER A 238 -1.68 5.26 6.20
CA SER A 238 -0.47 4.74 5.54
C SER A 238 -0.74 3.73 4.43
N GLN A 239 -1.78 2.91 4.60
CA GLN A 239 -2.17 1.92 3.59
C GLN A 239 -3.10 2.48 2.52
N ASN A 240 -3.38 3.79 2.58
CA ASN A 240 -4.25 4.53 1.67
C ASN A 240 -5.63 3.88 1.55
N CYS A 241 -6.24 3.48 2.68
CA CYS A 241 -7.53 2.79 2.65
C CYS A 241 -8.64 3.64 2.00
N THR A 242 -8.52 4.97 2.05
CA THR A 242 -9.40 5.95 1.39
C THR A 242 -9.33 5.91 -0.13
N ALA A 243 -8.30 5.28 -0.71
CA ALA A 243 -8.21 5.06 -2.15
C ALA A 243 -9.35 4.20 -2.69
N CYS A 244 -9.94 3.35 -1.84
CA CYS A 244 -11.09 2.52 -2.21
C CYS A 244 -12.31 2.81 -1.34
N HIS A 245 -12.13 3.00 -0.04
CA HIS A 245 -13.22 3.15 0.91
C HIS A 245 -13.60 4.61 1.12
N GLU A 246 -14.90 4.92 1.07
CA GLU A 246 -15.38 6.19 1.61
C GLU A 246 -15.16 6.22 3.13
N MET A 247 -14.64 7.36 3.60
CA MET A 247 -14.38 7.61 5.01
C MET A 247 -14.46 9.10 5.30
N LYS A 248 -15.61 9.58 5.77
CA LYS A 248 -15.83 11.00 6.07
C LYS A 248 -14.88 11.47 7.17
N ASN A 249 -14.36 12.69 6.99
CA ASN A 249 -13.42 13.36 7.90
C ASN A 249 -12.07 12.64 8.06
N GLU A 250 -11.69 11.79 7.12
CA GLU A 250 -10.35 11.18 7.07
C GLU A 250 -9.57 11.75 5.88
N ILE A 251 -8.29 12.03 6.10
CA ILE A 251 -7.41 12.64 5.11
C ILE A 251 -6.38 11.58 4.67
N SER A 252 -6.18 11.43 3.36
CA SER A 252 -5.12 10.55 2.85
C SER A 252 -3.74 11.16 3.14
N TRP A 253 -2.75 10.33 3.42
CA TRP A 253 -1.34 10.75 3.43
C TRP A 253 -0.78 11.00 2.03
N PHE A 254 -1.51 10.58 0.99
CA PHE A 254 -1.00 10.58 -0.36
C PHE A 254 -1.87 11.48 -1.24
N ASP A 255 -1.24 12.48 -1.84
CA ASP A 255 -1.94 13.44 -2.71
C ASP A 255 -2.43 12.81 -4.01
N LYS A 256 -1.64 11.90 -4.60
CA LYS A 256 -1.92 11.31 -5.92
C LYS A 256 -1.82 9.80 -5.94
N HIS A 257 -0.78 9.23 -5.33
CA HIS A 257 -0.51 7.81 -5.40
C HIS A 257 0.43 7.39 -4.27
N ASN A 258 0.50 6.10 -3.98
CA ASN A 258 1.37 5.54 -2.93
C ASN A 258 2.15 4.30 -3.41
N ALA A 259 2.18 4.08 -4.73
CA ALA A 259 2.87 2.99 -5.40
C ALA A 259 3.57 3.49 -6.69
N PRO A 260 4.49 2.70 -7.28
CA PRO A 260 5.27 3.14 -8.45
C PRO A 260 4.42 3.47 -9.68
N ASP A 261 4.82 4.49 -10.43
CA ASP A 261 4.29 4.78 -11.77
C ASP A 261 4.50 3.57 -12.71
N LEU A 262 3.41 3.15 -13.36
CA LEU A 262 3.35 2.00 -14.27
C LEU A 262 3.50 2.36 -15.76
N SER A 263 3.55 3.64 -16.13
CA SER A 263 3.73 4.11 -17.52
C SER A 263 4.98 3.51 -18.17
N GLY A 264 6.07 3.42 -17.40
CA GLY A 264 7.35 2.86 -17.82
C GLY A 264 7.58 1.39 -17.45
N GLN A 265 6.56 0.68 -16.93
CA GLN A 265 6.75 -0.63 -16.30
C GLN A 265 7.38 -1.68 -17.24
N LYS A 266 7.03 -1.64 -18.53
CA LYS A 266 7.59 -2.56 -19.56
C LYS A 266 9.11 -2.44 -19.72
N MET A 267 9.69 -1.30 -19.37
CA MET A 267 11.14 -1.09 -19.44
C MET A 267 11.83 -1.39 -18.12
N ARG A 268 11.10 -1.39 -17.00
CA ARG A 268 11.66 -1.49 -15.65
C ARG A 268 12.06 -2.92 -15.28
N THR A 269 11.14 -3.87 -15.42
CA THR A 269 11.28 -5.21 -14.84
C THR A 269 11.28 -6.32 -15.87
N LYS A 270 11.84 -7.47 -15.49
CA LYS A 270 11.82 -8.72 -16.27
C LYS A 270 10.43 -9.37 -16.21
N LYS A 271 9.97 -9.93 -17.33
CA LYS A 271 8.64 -10.54 -17.47
C LYS A 271 8.44 -11.71 -16.50
N SER A 272 9.45 -12.58 -16.38
CA SER A 272 9.44 -13.72 -15.45
C SER A 272 9.34 -13.29 -14.00
N TRP A 273 10.04 -12.20 -13.65
CA TRP A 273 9.95 -11.61 -12.33
C TRP A 273 8.55 -11.04 -12.07
N LEU A 274 7.98 -10.25 -13.00
CA LEU A 274 6.65 -9.66 -12.83
C LEU A 274 5.57 -10.73 -12.64
N LEU A 275 5.63 -11.81 -13.43
CA LEU A 275 4.73 -12.96 -13.28
C LEU A 275 4.83 -13.54 -11.85
N SER A 276 6.04 -13.75 -11.36
CA SER A 276 6.27 -14.31 -10.02
C SER A 276 5.85 -13.34 -8.91
N TYR A 277 6.07 -12.04 -9.12
CA TYR A 277 5.70 -10.98 -8.21
C TYR A 277 4.19 -10.84 -8.07
N LEU A 278 3.42 -10.91 -9.16
CA LEU A 278 1.95 -10.84 -9.12
C LEU A 278 1.33 -12.07 -8.43
N LYS A 279 1.99 -13.24 -8.46
CA LYS A 279 1.55 -14.43 -7.70
C LYS A 279 1.73 -14.25 -6.20
N ASN A 280 2.83 -13.64 -5.79
CA ASN A 280 3.17 -13.46 -4.38
C ASN A 280 3.99 -12.18 -4.20
N PRO A 281 3.33 -11.02 -4.07
CA PRO A 281 3.99 -9.74 -3.89
C PRO A 281 4.86 -9.75 -2.63
N LYS A 282 6.13 -9.37 -2.81
CA LYS A 282 7.09 -9.20 -1.70
C LYS A 282 7.46 -7.72 -1.54
N PRO A 283 7.92 -7.31 -0.34
CA PRO A 283 8.44 -5.96 -0.13
C PRO A 283 9.60 -5.68 -1.08
N ILE A 284 9.48 -4.59 -1.84
CA ILE A 284 10.57 -4.01 -2.62
C ILE A 284 11.27 -2.93 -1.82
N ARG A 285 10.49 -2.09 -1.13
CA ARG A 285 10.94 -1.18 -0.08
C ARG A 285 10.23 -1.61 1.20
N PRO A 286 10.96 -2.07 2.24
CA PRO A 286 10.35 -2.58 3.47
C PRO A 286 9.48 -1.59 4.25
N ASN A 287 9.71 -0.27 4.09
CA ASN A 287 8.98 0.78 4.80
C ASN A 287 8.23 1.76 3.87
N GLY A 288 7.53 1.25 2.87
CA GLY A 288 6.70 2.07 1.98
C GLY A 288 7.34 2.45 0.65
N TYR A 289 6.50 2.80 -0.32
CA TYR A 289 6.96 3.34 -1.60
C TYR A 289 7.70 4.66 -1.37
N PHE A 290 7.06 5.62 -0.69
CA PHE A 290 7.75 6.75 -0.11
C PHE A 290 8.33 6.30 1.24
N PRO A 291 9.66 6.34 1.43
CA PRO A 291 10.27 5.80 2.64
C PRO A 291 9.70 6.41 3.91
N GLY A 292 9.37 5.57 4.88
CA GLY A 292 8.76 5.97 6.15
C GLY A 292 7.22 5.97 6.14
N THR A 293 6.58 5.92 4.97
CA THR A 293 5.11 5.86 4.92
C THR A 293 4.54 4.49 5.28
N GLY A 294 5.32 3.41 5.15
CA GLY A 294 4.86 2.06 5.41
C GLY A 294 3.88 1.47 4.37
N SER A 295 3.62 2.14 3.23
CA SER A 295 2.69 1.62 2.22
C SER A 295 3.08 0.22 1.69
N ARG A 296 2.09 -0.66 1.53
CA ARG A 296 2.31 -2.03 1.03
C ARG A 296 1.69 -2.22 -0.36
N MET A 297 2.30 -3.10 -1.17
CA MET A 297 1.63 -3.68 -2.33
C MET A 297 0.85 -4.89 -1.83
N PRO A 298 -0.49 -4.85 -1.79
CA PRO A 298 -1.26 -5.92 -1.19
C PRO A 298 -1.42 -7.09 -2.17
N VAL A 299 -1.84 -8.24 -1.64
CA VAL A 299 -2.06 -9.48 -2.37
C VAL A 299 -3.51 -9.53 -2.86
N PHE A 300 -3.71 -9.65 -4.17
CA PHE A 300 -5.04 -9.66 -4.80
C PHE A 300 -5.57 -11.07 -5.13
N ASP A 301 -4.80 -12.11 -4.78
CA ASP A 301 -5.07 -13.53 -5.07
C ASP A 301 -5.48 -13.75 -6.54
N HIS A 302 -4.65 -13.23 -7.45
CA HIS A 302 -4.92 -13.33 -8.89
C HIS A 302 -4.98 -14.78 -9.35
N THR A 303 -5.95 -15.07 -10.22
CA THR A 303 -5.94 -16.31 -11.01
C THR A 303 -4.83 -16.26 -12.07
N ASP A 304 -4.37 -17.42 -12.56
CA ASP A 304 -3.34 -17.45 -13.62
C ASP A 304 -3.75 -16.63 -14.85
N LYS A 305 -5.04 -16.64 -15.21
CA LYS A 305 -5.57 -15.83 -16.33
C LYS A 305 -5.47 -14.32 -16.07
N GLU A 306 -5.78 -13.87 -14.86
CA GLU A 306 -5.64 -12.45 -14.50
C GLU A 306 -4.17 -12.02 -14.52
N ILE A 307 -3.26 -12.90 -14.09
CA ILE A 307 -1.81 -12.64 -14.17
C ILE A 307 -1.37 -12.53 -15.62
N ASP A 308 -1.82 -13.42 -16.50
CA ASP A 308 -1.47 -13.37 -17.93
C ASP A 308 -1.91 -12.03 -18.55
N LEU A 309 -3.13 -11.56 -18.27
CA LEU A 309 -3.63 -10.25 -18.72
C LEU A 309 -2.76 -9.09 -18.22
N LEU A 310 -2.40 -9.10 -16.93
CA LEU A 310 -1.56 -8.06 -16.33
C LEU A 310 -0.13 -8.10 -16.88
N VAL A 311 0.43 -9.29 -17.12
CA VAL A 311 1.75 -9.49 -17.69
C VAL A 311 1.79 -9.11 -19.17
N GLU A 312 0.70 -9.29 -19.91
CA GLU A 312 0.58 -8.77 -21.28
C GLU A 312 0.57 -7.23 -21.28
N ARG A 313 -0.18 -6.64 -20.34
CA ARG A 313 -0.28 -5.18 -20.20
C ARG A 313 1.01 -4.51 -19.73
N PHE A 314 1.71 -5.09 -18.75
CA PHE A 314 2.81 -4.46 -18.02
C PHE A 314 4.15 -5.21 -18.07
N GLY A 315 4.20 -6.41 -18.65
CA GLY A 315 5.42 -7.21 -18.76
C GLY A 315 6.48 -6.55 -19.65
N SER A 316 7.63 -7.20 -19.81
CA SER A 316 8.78 -6.56 -20.47
C SER A 316 8.56 -6.28 -21.95
N GLY A 317 8.96 -5.09 -22.37
CA GLY A 317 9.17 -4.74 -23.79
C GLY A 317 10.51 -5.23 -24.31
N LYS A 318 10.73 -5.09 -25.63
CA LYS A 318 11.99 -5.48 -26.29
C LYS A 318 13.16 -4.64 -25.74
N GLN A 319 14.12 -5.30 -25.11
CA GLN A 319 15.33 -4.66 -24.57
C GLN A 319 16.45 -4.69 -25.62
N LYS A 320 17.15 -3.57 -25.80
CA LYS A 320 18.36 -3.48 -26.65
C LYS A 320 19.65 -3.44 -25.82
N THR A 321 19.54 -2.95 -24.60
CA THR A 321 20.69 -2.82 -23.69
C THR A 321 20.99 -4.17 -23.08
N GLN A 322 22.24 -4.60 -23.22
CA GLN A 322 22.81 -5.74 -22.52
C GLN A 322 24.06 -5.24 -21.78
N LEU A 323 24.08 -5.40 -20.46
CA LEU A 323 25.26 -5.10 -19.67
C LEU A 323 26.26 -6.26 -19.80
N PRO A 324 27.57 -5.97 -19.90
CA PRO A 324 28.57 -7.01 -20.05
C PRO A 324 28.68 -7.83 -18.76
N ASN A 325 29.20 -9.06 -18.89
CA ASN A 325 29.57 -9.85 -17.72
C ASN A 325 30.74 -9.19 -16.99
N ILE A 326 30.79 -9.40 -15.69
CA ILE A 326 31.82 -8.88 -14.79
C ILE A 326 32.68 -10.05 -14.26
N SER A 327 34.00 -9.85 -14.17
CA SER A 327 34.89 -10.86 -13.57
C SER A 327 34.79 -10.87 -12.05
N GLU A 328 35.25 -11.94 -11.41
CA GLU A 328 35.31 -12.03 -9.94
C GLU A 328 36.13 -10.89 -9.32
N PHE A 329 37.30 -10.60 -9.89
CA PHE A 329 38.13 -9.47 -9.46
C PHE A 329 37.40 -8.13 -9.55
N GLN A 330 36.68 -7.88 -10.65
CA GLN A 330 35.90 -6.67 -10.83
C GLN A 330 34.72 -6.61 -9.84
N SER A 331 34.08 -7.75 -9.55
CA SER A 331 33.03 -7.85 -8.54
C SER A 331 33.55 -7.48 -7.16
N ASN A 332 34.67 -8.08 -6.72
CA ASN A 332 35.29 -7.78 -5.43
C ASN A 332 35.69 -6.31 -5.33
N LYS A 333 36.17 -5.70 -6.43
CA LYS A 333 36.46 -4.28 -6.49
C LYS A 333 35.21 -3.42 -6.28
N ILE A 334 34.09 -3.74 -6.94
CA ILE A 334 32.84 -2.97 -6.77
C ILE A 334 32.26 -3.15 -5.38
N GLU A 335 32.30 -4.37 -4.84
CA GLU A 335 31.84 -4.63 -3.47
C GLU A 335 32.64 -3.82 -2.45
N ASN A 336 33.98 -3.80 -2.58
CA ASN A 336 34.83 -2.96 -1.73
C ASN A 336 34.48 -1.45 -1.86
N LEU A 337 34.20 -0.96 -3.06
CA LEU A 337 33.76 0.42 -3.28
C LEU A 337 32.41 0.71 -2.62
N LEU A 338 31.43 -0.18 -2.78
CA LEU A 338 30.09 -0.03 -2.18
C LEU A 338 30.15 0.00 -0.65
N THR A 339 30.95 -0.88 -0.05
CA THR A 339 31.06 -0.99 1.40
C THR A 339 31.86 0.15 2.01
N ASN A 340 33.00 0.53 1.42
CA ASN A 340 33.99 1.39 2.09
C ASN A 340 34.05 2.83 1.56
N HIS A 341 33.43 3.12 0.41
CA HIS A 341 33.70 4.38 -0.28
C HIS A 341 32.46 5.09 -0.82
N LEU A 342 31.40 4.36 -1.17
CA LEU A 342 30.18 4.90 -1.77
C LEU A 342 29.01 4.93 -0.79
N SER A 343 28.14 5.93 -0.92
CA SER A 343 27.00 6.13 -0.02
C SER A 343 25.84 5.16 -0.24
N CYS A 344 25.93 4.26 -1.22
CA CYS A 344 24.83 3.40 -1.64
C CYS A 344 24.23 2.61 -0.47
N LEU A 345 25.10 2.02 0.37
CA LEU A 345 24.67 1.19 1.50
C LEU A 345 24.15 1.99 2.70
N GLY A 346 24.19 3.32 2.65
CA GLY A 346 23.45 4.17 3.60
C GLY A 346 21.93 4.07 3.43
N CYS A 347 21.47 3.80 2.21
CA CYS A 347 20.05 3.67 1.89
C CYS A 347 19.66 2.25 1.48
N HIS A 348 20.54 1.56 0.76
CA HIS A 348 20.29 0.24 0.20
C HIS A 348 20.93 -0.87 1.02
N GLN A 349 20.38 -2.07 0.89
CA GLN A 349 20.97 -3.29 1.39
C GLN A 349 21.76 -4.01 0.29
N LEU A 350 22.82 -4.72 0.68
CA LEU A 350 23.59 -5.64 -0.14
C LEU A 350 24.06 -6.80 0.74
N ASN A 351 23.75 -8.04 0.36
CA ASN A 351 24.14 -9.26 1.08
C ASN A 351 23.71 -9.29 2.56
N GLY A 352 22.62 -8.59 2.90
CA GLY A 352 22.15 -8.49 4.29
C GLY A 352 22.64 -7.25 5.04
N GLU A 353 23.60 -6.50 4.50
CA GLU A 353 24.19 -5.32 5.14
C GLU A 353 23.75 -4.00 4.49
N GLY A 354 23.66 -2.92 5.27
CA GLY A 354 23.27 -1.59 4.81
C GLY A 354 21.87 -1.17 5.23
N GLY A 355 21.41 -0.05 4.68
CA GLY A 355 20.12 0.56 5.01
C GLY A 355 18.90 -0.09 4.34
N MET A 356 17.71 0.29 4.79
CA MET A 356 16.42 -0.21 4.30
C MET A 356 15.48 0.90 3.80
N VAL A 357 16.07 1.99 3.31
CA VAL A 357 15.33 3.08 2.63
C VAL A 357 15.06 2.70 1.18
N GLY A 358 16.11 2.27 0.49
CA GLY A 358 16.07 1.86 -0.91
C GLY A 358 15.81 0.36 -1.08
N PRO A 359 15.50 -0.10 -2.31
CA PRO A 359 15.38 -1.52 -2.59
C PRO A 359 16.69 -2.27 -2.39
N ASP A 360 16.62 -3.52 -1.94
CA ASP A 360 17.77 -4.42 -1.87
C ASP A 360 18.45 -4.56 -3.24
N LEU A 361 19.77 -4.35 -3.27
CA LEU A 361 20.60 -4.42 -4.46
C LEU A 361 21.05 -5.85 -4.79
N THR A 362 20.99 -6.76 -3.81
CA THR A 362 21.38 -8.18 -3.97
C THR A 362 20.56 -8.84 -5.08
N ASN A 363 19.25 -8.59 -5.09
CA ASN A 363 18.31 -9.18 -6.04
C ASN A 363 18.04 -8.30 -7.27
N ALA A 364 18.81 -7.23 -7.49
CA ALA A 364 18.55 -6.28 -8.58
C ALA A 364 18.47 -6.97 -9.95
N SER A 365 19.38 -7.91 -10.21
CA SER A 365 19.44 -8.68 -11.46
C SER A 365 18.24 -9.61 -11.66
N ASP A 366 17.59 -10.11 -10.62
CA ASP A 366 16.39 -10.93 -10.77
C ASP A 366 15.21 -10.10 -11.24
N ARG A 367 15.13 -8.84 -10.79
CA ARG A 367 13.97 -7.97 -10.98
C ARG A 367 14.08 -7.10 -12.21
N LEU A 368 15.20 -6.42 -12.36
CA LEU A 368 15.35 -5.27 -13.24
C LEU A 368 15.93 -5.65 -14.60
N THR A 369 15.57 -4.90 -15.64
CA THR A 369 16.24 -5.00 -16.93
C THR A 369 17.58 -4.28 -16.90
N ASP A 370 18.53 -4.72 -17.72
CA ASP A 370 19.84 -4.08 -17.87
C ASP A 370 19.74 -2.60 -18.26
N GLY A 371 18.80 -2.28 -19.15
CA GLY A 371 18.50 -0.90 -19.54
C GLY A 371 18.04 -0.04 -18.36
N TYR A 372 17.20 -0.60 -17.48
CA TYR A 372 16.75 0.11 -16.29
C TYR A 372 17.86 0.26 -15.25
N ILE A 373 18.67 -0.78 -15.00
CA ILE A 373 19.84 -0.71 -14.10
C ILE A 373 20.77 0.42 -14.54
N LYS A 374 21.08 0.47 -15.84
CA LYS A 374 21.91 1.53 -16.44
C LYS A 374 21.36 2.92 -16.14
N MET A 375 20.09 3.15 -16.49
CA MET A 375 19.46 4.47 -16.37
C MET A 375 19.17 4.87 -14.93
N ALA A 376 18.87 3.94 -14.03
CA ALA A 376 18.65 4.22 -12.62
C ALA A 376 19.92 4.74 -11.94
N ILE A 377 21.11 4.30 -12.37
CA ILE A 377 22.38 4.81 -11.86
C ILE A 377 22.77 6.14 -12.54
N GLU A 378 22.62 6.25 -13.87
CA GLU A 378 23.06 7.43 -14.61
C GLU A 378 22.12 8.64 -14.43
N MET A 379 20.81 8.39 -14.40
CA MET A 379 19.76 9.40 -14.42
C MET A 379 18.54 8.96 -13.57
N PRO A 380 18.70 8.76 -12.24
CA PRO A 380 17.63 8.22 -11.37
C PRO A 380 16.33 9.03 -11.49
N HIS A 381 16.42 10.36 -11.51
CA HIS A 381 15.26 11.26 -11.58
C HIS A 381 14.62 11.35 -12.97
N MET A 382 15.25 10.82 -14.02
CA MET A 382 14.61 10.70 -15.33
C MET A 382 13.68 9.48 -15.36
N VAL A 383 14.12 8.36 -14.78
CA VAL A 383 13.35 7.10 -14.78
C VAL A 383 12.39 6.98 -13.60
N MET A 384 12.64 7.74 -12.53
CA MET A 384 11.81 7.87 -11.33
C MET A 384 11.89 9.32 -10.83
N PRO A 385 11.07 10.25 -11.35
CA PRO A 385 11.11 11.67 -10.97
C PRO A 385 11.07 11.92 -9.46
N GLU A 386 10.24 11.15 -8.78
CA GLU A 386 10.03 11.17 -7.33
C GLU A 386 11.08 10.38 -6.51
N SER A 387 12.09 9.80 -7.15
CA SER A 387 13.14 9.09 -6.43
C SER A 387 13.92 10.05 -5.54
N ILE A 388 14.14 9.63 -4.30
CA ILE A 388 15.05 10.30 -3.36
C ILE A 388 16.51 9.90 -3.57
N MET A 389 16.79 8.87 -4.39
CA MET A 389 18.16 8.40 -4.66
C MET A 389 19.00 9.52 -5.30
N PRO A 390 20.00 10.07 -4.61
CA PRO A 390 20.81 11.14 -5.17
C PRO A 390 21.67 10.60 -6.32
N LYS A 391 21.84 11.42 -7.35
CA LYS A 391 22.75 11.10 -8.45
C LYS A 391 24.18 11.02 -7.91
N GLN A 392 24.87 9.93 -8.24
CA GLN A 392 26.25 9.70 -7.80
C GLN A 392 27.23 10.32 -8.80
N ASN A 393 28.28 10.98 -8.28
CA ASN A 393 29.36 11.52 -9.10
C ASN A 393 30.46 10.46 -9.28
N LEU A 394 30.27 9.56 -10.24
CA LEU A 394 31.19 8.46 -10.53
C LEU A 394 31.76 8.58 -11.94
N ASP A 395 33.02 8.19 -12.12
CA ASP A 395 33.61 8.12 -13.46
C ASP A 395 32.94 7.03 -14.31
N LYS A 396 33.04 7.17 -15.63
CA LYS A 396 32.34 6.28 -16.58
C LYS A 396 32.74 4.81 -16.43
N LYS A 397 34.02 4.51 -16.13
CA LYS A 397 34.49 3.12 -16.01
C LYS A 397 33.94 2.47 -14.74
N THR A 398 33.99 3.19 -13.61
CA THR A 398 33.42 2.71 -12.35
C THR A 398 31.90 2.54 -12.46
N THR A 399 31.21 3.49 -13.08
CA THR A 399 29.77 3.40 -13.34
C THR A 399 29.41 2.15 -14.15
N ALA A 400 30.12 1.87 -15.25
CA ALA A 400 29.86 0.69 -16.08
C ALA A 400 30.10 -0.63 -15.33
N LEU A 401 31.13 -0.71 -14.49
CA LEU A 401 31.40 -1.88 -13.65
C LEU A 401 30.31 -2.05 -12.58
N LEU A 402 29.86 -0.97 -11.94
CA LEU A 402 28.77 -1.02 -10.96
C LEU A 402 27.46 -1.50 -11.60
N GLN A 403 27.13 -1.01 -12.80
CA GLN A 403 25.95 -1.49 -13.54
C GLN A 403 26.04 -2.99 -13.82
N SER A 404 27.19 -3.45 -14.32
CA SER A 404 27.44 -4.87 -14.61
C SER A 404 27.40 -5.73 -13.34
N TYR A 405 27.93 -5.20 -12.23
CA TYR A 405 27.86 -5.82 -10.91
C TYR A 405 26.40 -6.02 -10.49
N LEU A 406 25.55 -5.00 -10.57
CA LEU A 406 24.12 -5.13 -10.19
C LEU A 406 23.32 -6.02 -11.15
N ALA A 407 23.77 -6.18 -12.40
CA ALA A 407 23.18 -7.09 -13.38
C ALA A 407 23.61 -8.56 -13.19
N ALA A 408 24.67 -8.83 -12.40
CA ALA A 408 25.11 -10.18 -12.08
C ALA A 408 24.13 -10.89 -11.14
N LYS A 409 23.91 -12.19 -11.38
CA LYS A 409 23.04 -13.04 -10.54
C LYS A 409 23.64 -13.20 -9.14
N ARG A 410 22.79 -13.12 -8.12
CA ARG A 410 23.10 -13.40 -6.71
C ARG A 410 21.90 -14.07 -6.07
N ASP A 411 22.12 -14.70 -4.92
CA ASP A 411 21.03 -15.32 -4.18
C ASP A 411 20.23 -14.26 -3.41
N PRO A 412 18.93 -14.11 -3.71
CA PRO A 412 18.11 -13.10 -3.05
C PRO A 412 17.87 -13.48 -1.59
N GLN A 413 18.04 -12.52 -0.68
CA GLN A 413 17.56 -12.68 0.68
C GLN A 413 16.04 -12.52 0.76
N LYS A 414 15.44 -13.08 1.82
CA LYS A 414 14.02 -12.92 2.09
C LYS A 414 13.76 -11.51 2.62
N THR A 415 12.97 -10.72 1.90
CA THR A 415 12.50 -9.41 2.38
C THR A 415 11.18 -9.55 3.13
N GLN A 416 11.02 -8.76 4.19
CA GLN A 416 9.79 -8.63 4.98
C GLN A 416 9.45 -7.15 5.14
N TYR A 417 8.15 -6.84 5.25
CA TYR A 417 7.73 -5.48 5.55
C TYR A 417 8.14 -5.15 6.99
N LEU A 418 8.51 -3.89 7.21
CA LEU A 418 8.63 -3.35 8.55
C LEU A 418 7.25 -3.26 9.22
N SER A 419 7.26 -3.26 10.55
CA SER A 419 6.04 -3.18 11.34
C SER A 419 5.49 -1.76 11.23
N LEU A 420 4.20 -1.63 10.93
CA LEU A 420 3.54 -0.32 10.88
C LEU A 420 3.40 0.33 12.27
N LEU A 421 3.77 -0.38 13.33
CA LEU A 421 3.61 0.05 14.72
C LEU A 421 4.93 0.25 15.45
N ASN A 422 6.03 -0.36 14.99
CA ASN A 422 7.33 -0.30 15.70
C ASN A 422 8.37 0.55 14.97
N ASP A 423 8.15 0.88 13.70
CA ASP A 423 9.12 1.53 12.82
C ASP A 423 8.75 2.98 12.49
N ASP A 424 7.94 3.61 13.36
CA ASP A 424 7.42 4.97 13.30
C ASP A 424 7.07 5.43 11.87
N ILE A 425 5.91 4.99 11.39
CA ILE A 425 5.38 5.44 10.11
C ILE A 425 4.91 6.88 10.17
N TYR A 426 5.16 7.63 9.10
CA TYR A 426 4.81 9.05 9.02
C TYR A 426 4.32 9.46 7.62
N ASN A 427 3.53 10.53 7.61
CA ASN A 427 3.19 11.24 6.39
C ASN A 427 4.38 12.07 5.91
N VAL A 428 4.67 12.04 4.61
CA VAL A 428 5.73 12.85 4.00
C VAL A 428 5.18 14.25 3.74
N SER A 429 5.42 15.16 4.70
CA SER A 429 4.84 16.51 4.71
C SER A 429 5.78 17.62 4.23
N SER A 430 7.08 17.32 4.05
CA SER A 430 8.08 18.29 3.61
C SER A 430 9.29 17.61 2.96
N ASP A 431 10.13 18.40 2.29
CA ASP A 431 11.36 17.87 1.67
C ASP A 431 12.35 17.31 2.70
N TYR A 432 12.42 17.89 3.91
CA TYR A 432 13.21 17.33 4.99
C TYR A 432 12.70 15.93 5.38
N VAL A 433 11.37 15.78 5.51
CA VAL A 433 10.78 14.48 5.85
C VAL A 433 11.03 13.46 4.72
N ALA A 434 10.90 13.88 3.46
CA ALA A 434 11.11 13.03 2.30
C ALA A 434 12.57 12.53 2.17
N ASN A 435 13.55 13.38 2.46
CA ASN A 435 14.96 13.13 2.12
C ASN A 435 15.84 12.78 3.33
N CYS A 436 15.50 13.26 4.52
CA CYS A 436 16.39 13.24 5.69
C CYS A 436 15.84 12.40 6.85
N ALA A 437 14.53 12.48 7.10
CA ALA A 437 13.92 11.91 8.32
C ALA A 437 14.02 10.39 8.41
N SER A 438 14.17 9.67 7.29
CA SER A 438 14.40 8.23 7.31
C SER A 438 15.62 7.84 8.15
N CYS A 439 16.64 8.70 8.20
CA CYS A 439 17.85 8.51 9.00
C CYS A 439 17.88 9.43 10.22
N HIS A 440 17.58 10.72 10.03
CA HIS A 440 17.72 11.71 11.10
C HIS A 440 16.50 11.82 12.02
N GLY A 441 15.40 11.14 11.72
CA GLY A 441 14.14 11.25 12.48
C GLY A 441 13.33 12.50 12.11
N LEU A 442 12.07 12.55 12.53
CA LEU A 442 11.21 13.72 12.27
C LEU A 442 11.68 14.96 13.03
N ASN A 443 12.29 14.77 14.20
CA ASN A 443 12.81 15.84 15.06
C ASN A 443 14.33 16.01 14.95
N GLY A 444 14.99 15.33 14.01
CA GLY A 444 16.44 15.43 13.84
C GLY A 444 17.27 14.71 14.89
N GLU A 445 16.71 13.86 15.75
CA GLU A 445 17.41 13.24 16.88
C GLU A 445 18.40 12.12 16.47
N GLY A 446 18.39 11.72 15.19
CA GLY A 446 19.24 10.65 14.66
C GLY A 446 18.62 9.26 14.83
N ASP A 447 17.31 9.19 14.99
CA ASP A 447 16.52 8.03 15.38
C ASP A 447 15.51 7.59 14.31
N GLY A 448 15.65 8.09 13.07
CA GLY A 448 14.80 7.66 11.96
C GLY A 448 14.86 6.15 11.76
N PHE A 449 13.81 5.54 11.19
CA PHE A 449 13.68 4.07 11.10
C PHE A 449 14.91 3.36 10.51
N ASN A 450 15.67 4.04 9.64
CA ASN A 450 16.87 3.51 9.02
C ASN A 450 18.09 3.49 9.94
N ALA A 451 18.13 4.31 10.98
CA ALA A 451 19.29 4.53 11.85
C ALA A 451 19.83 3.23 12.47
N LYS A 452 18.95 2.32 12.90
CA LYS A 452 19.30 1.02 13.51
C LYS A 452 19.96 0.02 12.54
N TYR A 453 19.92 0.29 11.24
CA TYR A 453 20.55 -0.55 10.21
C TYR A 453 21.91 -0.01 9.77
N LEU A 454 22.31 1.15 10.28
CA LEU A 454 23.58 1.79 9.93
C LEU A 454 24.67 1.40 10.94
N PRO A 455 25.93 1.25 10.50
CA PRO A 455 27.05 0.95 11.37
C PRO A 455 27.44 2.13 12.28
N VAL A 456 26.98 3.34 11.94
CA VAL A 456 27.20 4.56 12.70
C VAL A 456 25.88 5.30 12.80
N ALA A 457 25.50 5.69 14.02
CA ALA A 457 24.30 6.48 14.27
C ALA A 457 24.33 7.80 13.47
N PRO A 458 23.23 8.18 12.82
CA PRO A 458 23.09 9.51 12.24
C PRO A 458 23.33 10.61 13.29
N GLY A 459 23.91 11.72 12.86
CA GLY A 459 24.13 12.85 13.76
C GLY A 459 22.82 13.44 14.26
N ASN A 460 22.76 13.77 15.55
CA ASN A 460 21.66 14.49 16.16
C ASN A 460 21.71 15.98 15.72
N LEU A 461 20.77 16.35 14.86
CA LEU A 461 20.56 17.68 14.30
C LEU A 461 19.82 18.62 15.25
N SER A 462 19.15 18.10 16.30
CA SER A 462 18.51 18.92 17.34
C SER A 462 19.43 19.26 18.52
N ASP A 463 20.66 18.72 18.56
CA ASP A 463 21.65 19.09 19.58
C ASP A 463 22.19 20.52 19.37
N ALA A 464 21.55 21.47 20.05
CA ALA A 464 21.92 22.88 20.06
C ALA A 464 23.40 23.11 20.35
N LYS A 465 24.03 22.35 21.25
CA LYS A 465 25.43 22.54 21.65
C LYS A 465 26.36 22.22 20.49
N THR A 466 26.14 21.10 19.80
CA THR A 466 26.95 20.70 18.67
C THR A 466 26.66 21.56 17.43
N ILE A 467 25.40 21.77 17.10
CA ILE A 467 25.01 22.42 15.84
C ILE A 467 25.28 23.93 15.86
N SER A 468 25.14 24.61 17.00
CA SER A 468 25.50 26.04 17.13
C SER A 468 26.99 26.32 16.95
N SER A 469 27.85 25.31 17.05
CA SER A 469 29.30 25.44 16.80
C SER A 469 29.68 25.41 15.31
N ARG A 470 28.72 25.08 14.42
CA ARG A 470 28.94 24.96 12.97
C ARG A 470 28.44 26.21 12.26
N SER A 471 29.19 26.72 11.27
CA SER A 471 28.68 27.77 10.38
C SER A 471 27.60 27.23 9.45
N ASP A 472 26.80 28.12 8.87
CA ASP A 472 25.83 27.71 7.85
C ASP A 472 26.54 27.13 6.62
N ASP A 473 27.70 27.67 6.23
CA ASP A 473 28.54 27.09 5.17
C ASP A 473 28.97 25.66 5.50
N THR A 474 29.28 25.35 6.76
CA THR A 474 29.68 23.98 7.15
C THR A 474 28.50 23.01 6.98
N LEU A 475 27.29 23.43 7.34
CA LEU A 475 26.08 22.63 7.17
C LEU A 475 25.73 22.48 5.68
N TYR A 476 25.83 23.57 4.93
CA TYR A 476 25.65 23.61 3.49
C TYR A 476 26.60 22.64 2.78
N GLU A 477 27.89 22.73 3.04
CA GLU A 477 28.92 21.86 2.45
C GLU A 477 28.71 20.38 2.83
N THR A 478 28.23 20.11 4.05
CA THR A 478 27.89 18.75 4.47
C THR A 478 26.72 18.18 3.69
N LEU A 479 25.68 18.96 3.43
CA LEU A 479 24.54 18.54 2.62
C LEU A 479 24.92 18.41 1.14
N TYR A 480 25.64 19.38 0.60
CA TYR A 480 26.01 19.44 -0.82
C TYR A 480 26.97 18.29 -1.19
N ASN A 481 28.04 18.10 -0.41
CA ASN A 481 29.13 17.19 -0.72
C ASN A 481 29.07 15.84 0.03
N GLY A 482 28.16 15.71 0.99
CA GLY A 482 27.99 14.49 1.78
C GLY A 482 29.05 14.29 2.87
N GLY A 483 28.89 13.21 3.64
CA GLY A 483 29.65 13.00 4.86
C GLY A 483 31.16 12.82 4.64
N LYS A 484 31.56 12.08 3.61
CA LYS A 484 32.97 11.71 3.37
C LYS A 484 33.89 12.92 3.23
N ILE A 485 33.48 13.92 2.45
CA ILE A 485 34.25 15.16 2.22
C ILE A 485 34.42 15.94 3.53
N MET A 486 33.39 15.90 4.38
CA MET A 486 33.37 16.58 5.67
C MET A 486 33.94 15.74 6.82
N LYS A 487 34.75 14.70 6.52
CA LYS A 487 35.33 13.76 7.50
C LYS A 487 34.29 13.08 8.41
N LYS A 488 33.10 12.82 7.86
CA LYS A 488 32.02 12.02 8.46
C LYS A 488 31.86 10.71 7.69
N HIS A 489 30.98 9.84 8.18
CA HIS A 489 30.70 8.56 7.53
C HIS A 489 30.15 8.77 6.10
N HIS A 490 30.61 7.97 5.14
CA HIS A 490 30.24 8.07 3.72
C HIS A 490 28.79 7.69 3.43
N TYR A 491 28.08 7.09 4.38
CA TYR A 491 26.65 6.75 4.23
C TYR A 491 25.73 7.97 4.22
N MET A 492 26.19 9.14 4.68
CA MET A 492 25.48 10.40 4.39
C MET A 492 25.85 10.82 2.96
N PRO A 493 24.92 10.69 1.99
CA PRO A 493 25.23 10.97 0.58
C PRO A 493 25.37 12.47 0.32
N ALA A 494 25.96 12.80 -0.81
CA ALA A 494 25.93 14.14 -1.38
C ALA A 494 24.56 14.43 -1.99
N TRP A 495 23.95 15.57 -1.64
CA TRP A 495 22.65 16.00 -2.17
C TRP A 495 22.73 17.05 -3.26
N GLY A 496 23.91 17.64 -3.53
CA GLY A 496 24.08 18.75 -4.49
C GLY A 496 23.76 18.43 -5.96
N LEU A 497 23.60 17.15 -6.32
CA LEU A 497 23.13 16.71 -7.65
C LEU A 497 21.65 16.29 -7.68
N LYS A 498 20.94 16.49 -6.57
CA LYS A 498 19.50 16.26 -6.42
C LYS A 498 18.80 17.57 -6.05
N LEU A 499 19.25 18.21 -4.98
CA LEU A 499 18.72 19.46 -4.48
C LEU A 499 19.46 20.65 -5.12
N SER A 500 18.72 21.69 -5.46
CA SER A 500 19.23 23.00 -5.84
C SER A 500 19.94 23.69 -4.68
N HIS A 501 20.71 24.72 -4.98
CA HIS A 501 21.37 25.54 -3.96
C HIS A 501 20.37 26.14 -2.96
N GLN A 502 19.20 26.59 -3.46
CA GLN A 502 18.15 27.18 -2.64
C GLN A 502 17.52 26.14 -1.70
N GLU A 503 17.18 24.96 -2.20
CA GLU A 503 16.65 23.86 -1.37
C GLU A 503 17.66 23.45 -0.29
N ILE A 504 18.96 23.40 -0.58
CA ILE A 504 19.97 23.10 0.44
C ILE A 504 20.03 24.17 1.52
N ILE A 505 19.95 25.46 1.16
CA ILE A 505 19.87 26.56 2.14
C ILE A 505 18.61 26.43 3.02
N GLU A 506 17.48 26.06 2.43
CA GLU A 506 16.24 25.80 3.17
C GLU A 506 16.41 24.64 4.16
N HIS A 507 17.11 23.57 3.78
CA HIS A 507 17.43 22.48 4.69
C HIS A 507 18.39 22.91 5.82
N VAL A 508 19.33 23.83 5.56
CA VAL A 508 20.15 24.43 6.62
C VAL A 508 19.28 25.19 7.63
N ASN A 509 18.28 25.95 7.15
CA ASN A 509 17.34 26.64 8.03
C ASN A 509 16.51 25.66 8.86
N VAL A 510 16.03 24.56 8.27
CA VAL A 510 15.35 23.49 9.01
C VAL A 510 16.25 22.92 10.10
N ILE A 511 17.53 22.68 9.84
CA ILE A 511 18.48 22.22 10.87
C ILE A 511 18.60 23.25 12.01
N ARG A 512 18.60 24.55 11.70
CA ARG A 512 18.63 25.62 12.71
C ARG A 512 17.36 25.66 13.57
N GLU A 513 16.21 25.39 12.95
CA GLU A 513 14.92 25.28 13.65
C GLU A 513 14.90 24.06 14.59
N LEU A 514 15.34 22.89 14.10
CA LEU A 514 15.40 21.66 14.90
C LEU A 514 16.28 21.80 16.14
N CYS A 515 17.43 22.47 16.03
CA CYS A 515 18.31 22.73 17.18
C CYS A 515 17.90 23.94 18.03
N ASN A 516 16.92 24.73 17.57
CA ASN A 516 16.59 26.05 18.10
C ASN A 516 17.86 26.89 18.40
N CYS A 517 18.74 26.99 17.41
CA CYS A 517 20.07 27.55 17.60
C CYS A 517 20.50 28.48 16.45
N SER A 518 21.48 29.35 16.72
CA SER A 518 22.07 30.25 15.72
C SER A 518 23.48 29.81 15.34
N PRO A 519 23.96 30.14 14.12
CA PRO A 519 25.36 29.96 13.75
C PRO A 519 26.29 30.78 14.67
N PRO A 520 27.58 30.38 14.79
CA PRO A 520 28.58 31.14 15.51
C PRO A 520 28.67 32.58 15.02
N GLN A 521 28.82 33.53 15.94
CA GLN A 521 28.87 34.97 15.61
C GLN A 521 29.97 35.30 14.59
N TRP A 522 31.11 34.60 14.62
CA TRP A 522 32.21 34.81 13.67
C TRP A 522 31.85 34.42 12.23
N SER A 523 30.86 33.54 12.05
CA SER A 523 30.42 33.04 10.75
C SER A 523 29.22 33.77 10.17
N LYS A 524 28.60 34.68 10.94
CA LYS A 524 27.51 35.50 10.43
C LYS A 524 28.10 36.48 9.43
N ASN A 525 27.64 36.42 8.18
CA ASN A 525 28.01 37.37 7.13
C ASN A 525 27.81 38.80 7.66
N LYS A 526 28.91 39.50 7.95
CA LYS A 526 28.90 40.95 8.06
C LYS A 526 28.68 41.44 6.63
N LYS A 527 27.51 42.04 6.41
CA LYS A 527 27.02 42.54 5.12
C LYS A 527 28.09 43.11 4.21
#